data_AF-A0A9X3FC34-F1
#
_entry.id   AF-A0A9X3FC34-F1
#
_cell.length_a   1.000
_cell.length_b   1.000
_cell.length_c   1.000
_cell.angle_alpha   90.00
_cell.angle_beta   90.00
_cell.angle_gamma   90.00
#
_symmetry.space_group_name_H-M   'P 1'
#
loop_
_entity.id
_entity.type
_entity.pdbx_description
1 polymer ?
#
loop_
_entity_poly.entity_id
_entity_poly.type
_entity_poly.pdbx_seq_one_letter_code
_entity_poly.pdbx_strand_id
1 'polypeptide(L)'
;MKGYLSVLALLILLMGCSEIDQNNCTIEDLVVSMEECISDSTFLIKIDHVNENTEINSITVFNGDNPLAEFSLDDLPREIEVIRESEKDSSSYSICVTEHPNCCKKFKFQTPDCSDMACAIGELTLDPGECTGDNTYNLYLNFAYENAGNEFINVLGREDKLIGTYKLADLPLTIENFEASGNDYDFIKVCINDQPDCCKVAEFLAPVCAAECAITELLVDRGECTGNNTYNLHLNFAFENAGNEFFNVFGREDKLIGTYKLADLPLTIENFEASGNDYDFIKVCINDQPDCCKVAEFLAPVCAAECAITELLVDRGECVNDSTYRITLNFSYTNPGNDLFEVFGRDDKYYGYFNLSDLPVTINEFRKSGNEFDLMKVCINDTENCCKLKEIESPDCGN
;
A
#
# COMPACT_ATOMS: atom_id res chain seq x y z
N MET A 1 29.59 43.37 -117.05
CA MET A 1 28.54 42.60 -117.75
C MET A 1 28.51 41.22 -117.11
N LYS A 2 27.34 40.77 -116.62
CA LYS A 2 27.08 39.53 -115.82
C LYS A 2 27.66 39.58 -114.39
N GLY A 3 27.00 39.16 -113.31
CA GLY A 3 25.67 38.58 -113.10
C GLY A 3 25.66 37.75 -111.80
N TYR A 4 24.71 38.07 -110.89
CA TYR A 4 23.93 37.24 -109.93
C TYR A 4 24.46 35.99 -109.16
N LEU A 5 23.80 35.76 -108.01
CA LEU A 5 23.66 34.56 -107.14
C LEU A 5 24.83 34.29 -106.15
N SER A 6 24.69 33.80 -104.91
CA SER A 6 23.57 33.52 -103.97
C SER A 6 24.15 32.91 -102.66
N VAL A 7 23.41 33.02 -101.54
CA VAL A 7 23.19 31.98 -100.49
C VAL A 7 24.18 31.76 -99.30
N LEU A 8 23.58 31.76 -98.09
CA LEU A 8 23.83 31.10 -96.76
C LEU A 8 25.26 31.15 -96.14
N ALA A 9 25.54 31.70 -94.94
CA ALA A 9 25.05 31.53 -93.55
C ALA A 9 25.65 30.34 -92.75
N LEU A 10 26.46 30.62 -91.71
CA LEU A 10 26.67 29.87 -90.43
C LEU A 10 27.66 30.64 -89.51
N LEU A 11 27.26 31.16 -88.32
CA LEU A 11 27.42 30.61 -86.94
C LEU A 11 28.90 30.34 -86.56
N ILE A 12 29.56 30.87 -85.51
CA ILE A 12 29.20 31.13 -84.10
C ILE A 12 30.08 32.25 -83.51
N LEU A 13 29.51 32.93 -82.50
CA LEU A 13 30.07 33.84 -81.49
C LEU A 13 31.55 33.63 -81.13
N LEU A 14 32.26 34.75 -81.03
CA LEU A 14 33.36 34.97 -80.10
C LEU A 14 33.47 36.48 -79.88
N MET A 15 33.09 36.95 -78.68
CA MET A 15 33.82 37.95 -77.91
C MET A 15 33.04 38.32 -76.63
N GLY A 16 33.63 37.94 -75.50
CA GLY A 16 33.63 38.75 -74.29
C GLY A 16 32.55 38.45 -73.26
N CYS A 17 32.85 37.56 -72.31
CA CYS A 17 32.82 37.94 -70.90
C CYS A 17 33.98 37.27 -70.18
N SER A 18 34.58 38.02 -69.27
CA SER A 18 35.81 37.76 -68.53
C SER A 18 35.80 36.42 -67.81
N GLU A 19 36.91 35.70 -67.93
CA GLU A 19 37.31 34.72 -66.92
C GLU A 19 37.45 35.46 -65.58
N ILE A 20 36.65 35.08 -64.58
CA ILE A 20 36.91 35.46 -63.19
C ILE A 20 38.18 34.73 -62.77
N ASP A 21 39.22 35.50 -62.49
CA ASP A 21 40.44 35.05 -61.85
C ASP A 21 40.06 34.47 -60.48
N GLN A 22 40.30 33.17 -60.25
CA GLN A 22 40.02 32.47 -58.98
C GLN A 22 40.75 33.07 -57.75
N ASN A 23 41.50 34.15 -57.94
CA ASN A 23 42.23 34.90 -56.92
C ASN A 23 41.63 36.27 -56.55
N ASN A 24 40.50 36.70 -57.14
CA ASN A 24 40.02 38.09 -56.94
C ASN A 24 38.66 38.24 -56.26
N CYS A 25 38.18 37.20 -55.56
CA CYS A 25 36.99 37.32 -54.73
C CYS A 25 37.32 38.05 -53.41
N THR A 26 36.79 39.26 -53.24
CA THR A 26 36.94 40.06 -52.02
C THR A 26 35.57 40.34 -51.39
N ILE A 27 35.42 39.99 -50.11
CA ILE A 27 34.31 40.41 -49.25
C ILE A 27 34.77 41.66 -48.50
N GLU A 28 34.23 42.81 -48.89
CA GLU A 28 34.53 44.13 -48.34
C GLU A 28 33.30 44.72 -47.63
N ASP A 29 33.53 45.68 -46.73
CA ASP A 29 32.48 46.37 -45.95
C ASP A 29 31.44 45.46 -45.29
N LEU A 30 31.85 44.27 -44.87
CA LEU A 30 31.03 43.35 -44.07
C LEU A 30 30.66 44.02 -42.74
N VAL A 31 29.36 44.31 -42.57
CA VAL A 31 28.80 44.79 -41.30
C VAL A 31 28.08 43.62 -40.63
N VAL A 32 28.64 43.14 -39.53
CA VAL A 32 28.02 42.14 -38.65
C VAL A 32 27.92 42.74 -37.26
N SER A 33 26.74 42.63 -36.66
CA SER A 33 26.50 42.95 -35.27
C SER A 33 25.97 41.73 -34.53
N MET A 34 26.32 41.64 -33.25
CA MET A 34 25.70 40.70 -32.32
C MET A 34 24.50 41.38 -31.69
N GLU A 35 23.38 40.68 -31.60
CA GLU A 35 22.15 41.15 -30.96
C GLU A 35 21.90 40.44 -29.63
N GLU A 36 20.73 40.70 -29.03
CA GLU A 36 20.33 40.21 -27.71
C GLU A 36 20.25 38.68 -27.67
N CYS A 37 20.41 38.11 -26.46
CA CYS A 37 20.11 36.70 -26.23
C CYS A 37 18.60 36.46 -26.37
N ILE A 38 18.24 35.35 -27.00
CA ILE A 38 16.85 34.92 -27.18
C ILE A 38 16.51 33.69 -26.33
N SER A 39 17.52 32.98 -25.82
CA SER A 39 17.40 31.95 -24.78
C SER A 39 18.66 31.93 -23.92
N ASP A 40 18.67 31.08 -22.89
CA ASP A 40 19.81 30.79 -22.00
C ASP A 40 21.13 30.40 -22.71
N SER A 41 21.01 29.92 -23.95
CA SER A 41 22.08 29.35 -24.76
C SER A 41 22.08 29.86 -26.19
N THR A 42 21.13 30.72 -26.58
CA THR A 42 20.94 31.18 -27.96
C THR A 42 20.96 32.69 -28.06
N PHE A 43 21.68 33.22 -29.03
CA PHE A 43 21.72 34.64 -29.35
C PHE A 43 21.64 34.87 -30.86
N LEU A 44 21.34 36.10 -31.26
CA LEU A 44 21.21 36.48 -32.66
C LEU A 44 22.51 37.11 -33.18
N ILE A 45 22.91 36.73 -34.38
CA ILE A 45 23.90 37.45 -35.19
C ILE A 45 23.17 38.11 -36.35
N LYS A 46 23.31 39.42 -36.47
CA LYS A 46 22.78 40.18 -37.59
C LYS A 46 23.87 40.52 -38.60
N ILE A 47 23.61 40.21 -39.85
CA ILE A 47 24.44 40.56 -41.00
C ILE A 47 23.68 41.65 -41.73
N ASP A 48 24.24 42.86 -41.76
CA ASP A 48 23.56 44.05 -42.29
C ASP A 48 23.89 44.32 -43.75
N HIS A 49 25.18 44.28 -44.09
CA HIS A 49 25.66 44.67 -45.42
C HIS A 49 26.92 43.91 -45.79
N VAL A 50 27.05 43.60 -47.08
CA VAL A 50 28.24 42.99 -47.69
C VAL A 50 28.49 43.69 -49.03
N ASN A 51 29.66 44.30 -49.22
CA ASN A 51 30.09 44.80 -50.53
C ASN A 51 30.99 43.77 -51.22
N GLU A 52 30.84 43.66 -52.53
CA GLU A 52 31.54 42.68 -53.33
C GLU A 52 31.95 43.20 -54.70
N ASN A 53 32.89 42.48 -55.32
CA ASN A 53 33.48 42.84 -56.60
C ASN A 53 33.07 41.90 -57.75
N THR A 54 31.77 41.56 -57.85
CA THR A 54 31.04 40.88 -58.95
C THR A 54 30.62 39.40 -58.76
N GLU A 55 29.34 39.13 -59.12
CA GLU A 55 28.65 37.83 -59.34
C GLU A 55 28.41 36.89 -58.14
N ILE A 56 28.30 37.39 -56.90
CA ILE A 56 27.88 36.54 -55.78
C ILE A 56 26.40 36.76 -55.52
N ASN A 57 25.60 35.69 -55.52
CA ASN A 57 24.16 35.78 -55.25
C ASN A 57 23.79 35.32 -53.84
N SER A 58 24.65 34.53 -53.20
CA SER A 58 24.39 33.92 -51.88
C SER A 58 25.67 33.74 -51.07
N ILE A 59 25.49 33.77 -49.76
CA ILE A 59 26.52 33.49 -48.78
C ILE A 59 26.06 32.44 -47.77
N THR A 60 27.02 31.68 -47.26
CA THR A 60 26.83 30.70 -46.20
C THR A 60 27.63 31.13 -44.97
N VAL A 61 27.00 31.09 -43.80
CA VAL A 61 27.57 31.45 -42.51
C VAL A 61 27.95 30.18 -41.76
N PHE A 62 29.15 30.15 -41.20
CA PHE A 62 29.68 29.00 -40.47
C PHE A 62 30.12 29.40 -39.06
N ASN A 63 29.94 28.48 -38.10
CA ASN A 63 30.66 28.47 -36.82
C ASN A 63 31.72 27.37 -36.89
N GLY A 64 33.00 27.73 -36.93
CA GLY A 64 34.05 26.78 -37.28
C GLY A 64 33.81 26.17 -38.66
N ASP A 65 33.62 24.86 -38.73
CA ASP A 65 33.30 24.12 -39.97
C ASP A 65 31.80 23.78 -40.10
N ASN A 66 30.96 24.16 -39.11
CA ASN A 66 29.53 23.87 -39.08
C ASN A 66 28.72 24.97 -39.80
N PRO A 67 27.98 24.68 -40.89
CA PRO A 67 27.11 25.65 -41.55
C PRO A 67 25.90 25.98 -40.66
N LEU A 68 25.66 27.27 -40.43
CA LEU A 68 24.54 27.78 -39.65
C LEU A 68 23.35 28.18 -40.52
N ALA A 69 23.61 28.94 -41.59
CA ALA A 69 22.58 29.47 -42.47
C ALA A 69 23.16 29.84 -43.84
N GLU A 70 22.32 29.78 -44.87
CA GLU A 70 22.61 30.25 -46.23
C GLU A 70 21.48 31.17 -46.68
N PHE A 71 21.82 32.31 -47.27
CA PHE A 71 20.84 33.29 -47.75
C PHE A 71 21.38 34.10 -48.93
N SER A 72 20.47 34.71 -49.69
CA SER A 72 20.83 35.59 -50.80
C SER A 72 21.32 36.94 -50.29
N LEU A 73 22.20 37.63 -51.02
CA LEU A 73 22.59 38.99 -50.63
C LEU A 73 21.43 39.99 -50.72
N ASP A 74 20.46 39.74 -51.59
CA ASP A 74 19.21 40.53 -51.68
C ASP A 74 18.34 40.39 -50.42
N ASP A 75 18.60 39.38 -49.59
CA ASP A 75 17.86 39.12 -48.36
C ASP A 75 18.38 39.93 -47.17
N LEU A 76 19.50 40.65 -47.30
CA LEU A 76 20.12 41.42 -46.24
C LEU A 76 19.32 42.71 -45.90
N PRO A 77 19.24 43.12 -44.61
CA PRO A 77 19.88 42.50 -43.45
C PRO A 77 19.20 41.20 -42.98
N ARG A 78 19.97 40.24 -42.44
CA ARG A 78 19.45 38.98 -41.87
C ARG A 78 19.97 38.70 -40.48
N GLU A 79 19.08 38.15 -39.65
CA GLU A 79 19.38 37.62 -38.32
C GLU A 79 19.48 36.10 -38.38
N ILE A 80 20.44 35.55 -37.63
CA ILE A 80 20.72 34.12 -37.54
C ILE A 80 20.76 33.74 -36.07
N GLU A 81 20.00 32.72 -35.70
CA GLU A 81 20.04 32.11 -34.38
C GLU A 81 21.30 31.26 -34.23
N VAL A 82 22.05 31.50 -33.16
CA VAL A 82 23.30 30.81 -32.88
C VAL A 82 23.27 30.23 -31.48
N ILE A 83 23.41 28.91 -31.39
CA ILE A 83 23.52 28.18 -30.13
C ILE A 83 24.96 28.24 -29.63
N ARG A 84 25.15 28.54 -28.35
CA ARG A 84 26.46 28.56 -27.67
C ARG A 84 26.98 27.14 -27.51
N GLU A 85 27.99 26.76 -28.30
CA GLU A 85 28.59 25.43 -28.25
C GLU A 85 29.60 25.21 -27.10
N SER A 86 29.98 26.26 -26.34
CA SER A 86 30.95 26.11 -25.22
C SER A 86 31.00 27.30 -24.26
N GLU A 87 31.56 27.07 -23.05
CA GLU A 87 32.00 28.10 -22.08
C GLU A 87 33.18 28.97 -22.59
N LYS A 88 33.47 28.99 -23.89
CA LYS A 88 34.55 29.83 -24.42
C LYS A 88 34.09 31.28 -24.48
N ASP A 89 34.97 32.19 -24.08
CA ASP A 89 34.76 33.65 -24.10
C ASP A 89 34.61 34.24 -25.52
N SER A 90 34.89 33.45 -26.58
CA SER A 90 34.68 33.89 -27.97
C SER A 90 34.53 32.71 -28.93
N SER A 91 33.73 32.92 -29.98
CA SER A 91 33.54 31.98 -31.09
C SER A 91 34.04 32.59 -32.41
N SER A 92 34.51 31.73 -33.31
CA SER A 92 35.04 32.15 -34.62
C SER A 92 34.02 31.80 -35.70
N TYR A 93 33.54 32.82 -36.39
CA TYR A 93 32.58 32.68 -37.47
C TYR A 93 33.24 32.99 -38.81
N SER A 94 32.69 32.43 -39.88
CA SER A 94 33.06 32.79 -41.23
C SER A 94 31.85 32.92 -42.13
N ILE A 95 31.86 33.94 -42.98
CA ILE A 95 30.94 34.09 -44.10
C ILE A 95 31.71 33.72 -45.36
N CYS A 96 31.21 32.74 -46.10
CA CYS A 96 31.78 32.30 -47.35
C CYS A 96 30.79 32.47 -48.48
N VAL A 97 31.26 32.77 -49.68
CA VAL A 97 30.45 32.71 -50.90
C VAL A 97 30.06 31.26 -51.15
N THR A 98 28.76 30.99 -51.31
CA THR A 98 28.24 29.62 -51.43
C THR A 98 28.86 28.87 -52.60
N GLU A 99 28.91 29.49 -53.79
CA GLU A 99 29.47 28.90 -55.01
C GLU A 99 31.01 28.94 -55.06
N HIS A 100 31.65 29.65 -54.13
CA HIS A 100 33.10 29.83 -54.04
C HIS A 100 33.58 29.67 -52.59
N PRO A 101 33.62 28.44 -52.06
CA PRO A 101 33.88 28.18 -50.64
C PRO A 101 35.29 28.57 -50.16
N ASN A 102 36.20 28.91 -51.07
CA ASN A 102 37.52 29.46 -50.72
C ASN A 102 37.48 30.99 -50.51
N CYS A 103 36.40 31.67 -50.90
CA CYS A 103 36.19 33.09 -50.68
C CYS A 103 35.41 33.30 -49.37
N CYS A 104 36.15 33.44 -48.27
CA CYS A 104 35.59 33.59 -46.94
C CYS A 104 36.15 34.80 -46.19
N LYS A 105 35.30 35.47 -45.43
CA LYS A 105 35.70 36.42 -44.40
C LYS A 105 35.51 35.80 -43.02
N LYS A 106 36.58 35.75 -42.24
CA LYS A 106 36.54 35.30 -40.84
C LYS A 106 36.39 36.50 -39.90
N PHE A 107 35.59 36.33 -38.87
CA PHE A 107 35.43 37.30 -37.79
C PHE A 107 35.25 36.57 -36.45
N LYS A 108 35.44 37.30 -35.36
CA LYS A 108 35.32 36.79 -34.00
C LYS A 108 34.51 37.78 -33.17
N PHE A 109 33.61 37.25 -32.35
CA PHE A 109 32.89 38.02 -31.35
C PHE A 109 33.07 37.38 -29.97
N GLN A 110 32.99 38.22 -28.94
CA GLN A 110 32.82 37.75 -27.57
C GLN A 110 31.41 37.20 -27.45
N THR A 111 31.26 35.96 -27.00
CA THR A 111 29.95 35.35 -26.80
C THR A 111 29.21 36.10 -25.70
N PRO A 112 27.93 36.47 -25.89
CA PRO A 112 27.17 37.14 -24.85
C PRO A 112 26.89 36.13 -23.74
N ASP A 113 26.88 36.60 -22.50
CA ASP A 113 26.48 35.76 -21.37
C ASP A 113 24.96 35.70 -21.29
N CYS A 114 24.39 34.65 -21.86
CA CYS A 114 22.94 34.42 -21.84
C CYS A 114 22.48 33.69 -20.57
N SER A 115 23.38 33.39 -19.61
CA SER A 115 23.07 32.57 -18.43
C SER A 115 21.97 33.19 -17.53
N ASP A 116 21.86 34.52 -17.51
CA ASP A 116 20.82 35.24 -16.75
C ASP A 116 19.39 35.06 -17.34
N MET A 117 19.27 34.43 -18.51
CA MET A 117 17.99 34.08 -19.15
C MET A 117 17.59 32.61 -18.95
N ALA A 118 18.33 31.85 -18.13
CA ALA A 118 17.95 30.49 -17.78
C ALA A 118 16.59 30.48 -17.09
N CYS A 119 15.70 29.59 -17.54
CA CYS A 119 14.44 29.33 -16.89
C CYS A 119 14.71 28.72 -15.51
N ALA A 120 14.10 29.28 -14.48
CA ALA A 120 14.25 28.81 -13.10
C ALA A 120 12.89 28.69 -12.42
N ILE A 121 12.66 27.54 -11.78
CA ILE A 121 11.52 27.32 -10.88
C ILE A 121 12.11 27.22 -9.47
N GLY A 122 11.62 28.08 -8.57
CA GLY A 122 11.99 28.10 -7.16
C GLY A 122 11.50 26.86 -6.40
N GLU A 123 11.73 26.84 -5.10
CA GLU A 123 11.21 25.76 -4.25
C GLU A 123 9.68 25.70 -4.30
N LEU A 124 9.14 24.50 -4.47
CA LEU A 124 7.70 24.28 -4.51
C LEU A 124 7.16 24.35 -3.08
N THR A 125 6.19 25.23 -2.87
CA THR A 125 5.39 25.26 -1.65
C THR A 125 4.18 24.35 -1.86
N LEU A 126 4.16 23.23 -1.17
CA LEU A 126 3.10 22.22 -1.24
C LEU A 126 2.40 22.12 0.12
N ASP A 127 1.08 22.18 0.09
CA ASP A 127 0.24 22.05 1.28
C ASP A 127 -0.93 21.10 0.99
N PRO A 128 -0.87 19.85 1.49
CA PRO A 128 -1.98 18.91 1.36
C PRO A 128 -3.15 19.34 2.23
N GLY A 129 -4.29 19.57 1.59
CA GLY A 129 -5.55 19.94 2.22
C GLY A 129 -6.41 18.74 2.62
N GLU A 130 -7.70 19.02 2.81
CA GLU A 130 -8.70 18.03 3.22
C GLU A 130 -8.86 16.90 2.20
N CYS A 131 -9.15 15.71 2.73
CA CYS A 131 -9.49 14.54 1.93
C CYS A 131 -10.84 14.74 1.23
N THR A 132 -10.87 14.43 -0.07
CA THR A 132 -12.09 14.47 -0.90
C THR A 132 -12.68 13.08 -1.17
N GLY A 133 -11.99 12.03 -0.74
CA GLY A 133 -12.43 10.62 -0.82
C GLY A 133 -11.40 9.67 -0.19
N ASP A 134 -11.65 8.36 -0.24
CA ASP A 134 -10.85 7.32 0.45
C ASP A 134 -9.35 7.30 0.08
N ASN A 135 -8.99 7.89 -1.06
CA ASN A 135 -7.60 7.97 -1.52
C ASN A 135 -7.33 9.27 -2.32
N THR A 136 -8.11 10.31 -2.09
CA THR A 136 -7.97 11.59 -2.79
C THR A 136 -8.07 12.77 -1.84
N TYR A 137 -7.33 13.84 -2.12
CA TYR A 137 -7.34 15.09 -1.35
C TYR A 137 -7.10 16.31 -2.24
N ASN A 138 -7.29 17.50 -1.70
CA ASN A 138 -6.92 18.74 -2.40
C ASN A 138 -5.44 19.07 -2.15
N LEU A 139 -4.68 19.44 -3.18
CA LEU A 139 -3.28 19.85 -3.04
C LEU A 139 -3.09 21.31 -3.44
N TYR A 140 -2.60 22.14 -2.52
CA TYR A 140 -2.23 23.52 -2.81
C TYR A 140 -0.76 23.60 -3.27
N LEU A 141 -0.53 24.31 -4.38
CA LEU A 141 0.77 24.49 -5.02
C LEU A 141 1.05 25.97 -5.26
N ASN A 142 2.22 26.42 -4.81
CA ASN A 142 2.77 27.74 -5.15
C ASN A 142 4.28 27.67 -5.36
N PHE A 143 4.82 28.58 -6.18
CA PHE A 143 6.27 28.73 -6.36
C PHE A 143 6.60 30.08 -7.03
N ALA A 144 7.85 30.51 -6.91
CA ALA A 144 8.40 31.61 -7.69
C ALA A 144 9.07 31.07 -8.96
N TYR A 145 9.12 31.86 -10.03
CA TYR A 145 9.75 31.47 -11.29
C TYR A 145 10.42 32.67 -11.98
N GLU A 146 11.41 32.39 -12.81
CA GLU A 146 12.13 33.36 -13.65
C GLU A 146 12.26 32.80 -15.07
N ASN A 147 12.20 33.67 -16.08
CA ASN A 147 12.43 33.35 -17.50
C ASN A 147 11.65 32.12 -18.02
N ALA A 148 10.38 31.96 -17.62
CA ALA A 148 9.56 30.81 -18.00
C ALA A 148 9.36 30.65 -19.53
N GLY A 149 9.57 31.68 -20.33
CA GLY A 149 9.43 31.66 -21.79
C GLY A 149 7.99 31.48 -22.33
N ASN A 150 7.04 31.02 -21.51
CA ASN A 150 5.59 31.09 -21.78
C ASN A 150 4.77 31.18 -20.48
N GLU A 151 3.44 31.20 -20.60
CA GLU A 151 2.51 31.40 -19.47
C GLU A 151 1.96 30.10 -18.86
N PHE A 152 2.39 28.93 -19.30
CA PHE A 152 1.79 27.64 -18.93
C PHE A 152 2.76 26.70 -18.22
N ILE A 153 2.22 25.89 -17.32
CA ILE A 153 2.95 24.81 -16.64
C ILE A 153 2.22 23.48 -16.80
N ASN A 154 2.99 22.41 -16.84
CA ASN A 154 2.50 21.06 -16.68
C ASN A 154 2.82 20.57 -15.27
N VAL A 155 1.78 20.11 -14.56
CA VAL A 155 1.93 19.41 -13.29
C VAL A 155 1.78 17.93 -13.54
N LEU A 156 2.78 17.17 -13.14
CA LEU A 156 2.91 15.74 -13.38
C LEU A 156 3.04 15.01 -12.04
N GLY A 157 2.40 13.85 -11.93
CA GLY A 157 2.56 12.93 -10.81
C GLY A 157 3.74 11.97 -11.01
N ARG A 158 3.72 10.84 -10.29
CA ARG A 158 4.69 9.75 -10.49
C ARG A 158 4.64 9.25 -11.95
N GLU A 159 5.78 8.76 -12.43
CA GLU A 159 5.96 8.24 -13.81
C GLU A 159 5.61 9.26 -14.92
N ASP A 160 5.76 10.55 -14.64
CA ASP A 160 5.42 11.65 -15.55
C ASP A 160 3.94 11.61 -16.03
N LYS A 161 3.02 11.05 -15.23
CA LYS A 161 1.57 11.10 -15.51
C LYS A 161 1.10 12.55 -15.42
N LEU A 162 0.61 13.11 -16.52
CA LEU A 162 0.06 14.47 -16.53
C LEU A 162 -1.18 14.55 -15.64
N ILE A 163 -1.12 15.41 -14.62
CA ILE A 163 -2.24 15.75 -13.75
C ILE A 163 -3.05 16.88 -14.40
N GLY A 164 -2.36 17.90 -14.93
CA GLY A 164 -3.00 18.97 -15.66
C GLY A 164 -2.04 20.04 -16.16
N THR A 165 -2.56 20.90 -17.02
CA THR A 165 -1.87 22.09 -17.54
C THR A 165 -2.55 23.34 -17.00
N TYR A 166 -1.79 24.23 -16.38
CA TYR A 166 -2.29 25.42 -15.68
C TYR A 166 -1.56 26.68 -16.15
N LYS A 167 -2.11 27.86 -15.88
CA LYS A 167 -1.41 29.12 -16.15
C LYS A 167 -0.56 29.52 -14.94
N LEU A 168 0.61 30.09 -15.20
CA LEU A 168 1.45 30.70 -14.17
C LEU A 168 0.71 31.83 -13.42
N ALA A 169 -0.17 32.55 -14.10
CA ALA A 169 -1.00 33.60 -13.52
C ALA A 169 -2.06 33.07 -12.52
N ASP A 170 -2.33 31.76 -12.52
CA ASP A 170 -3.26 31.13 -11.57
C ASP A 170 -2.56 30.72 -10.26
N LEU A 171 -1.24 30.95 -10.13
CA LEU A 171 -0.53 30.69 -8.88
C LEU A 171 -0.91 31.71 -7.81
N PRO A 172 -1.17 31.27 -6.57
CA PRO A 172 -1.14 29.88 -6.13
C PRO A 172 -2.39 29.07 -6.54
N LEU A 173 -2.19 27.80 -6.90
CA LEU A 173 -3.23 26.93 -7.45
C LEU A 173 -3.65 25.83 -6.47
N THR A 174 -4.90 25.38 -6.58
CA THR A 174 -5.42 24.20 -5.88
C THR A 174 -5.72 23.11 -6.91
N ILE A 175 -5.06 21.96 -6.76
CA ILE A 175 -5.32 20.74 -7.53
C ILE A 175 -6.39 19.95 -6.77
N GLU A 176 -7.60 19.89 -7.31
CA GLU A 176 -8.69 19.14 -6.71
C GLU A 176 -8.55 17.64 -6.98
N ASN A 177 -8.96 16.82 -6.00
CA ASN A 177 -8.97 15.35 -6.11
C ASN A 177 -7.63 14.74 -6.55
N PHE A 178 -6.54 15.25 -5.99
CA PHE A 178 -5.21 14.65 -6.15
C PHE A 178 -5.26 13.20 -5.65
N GLU A 179 -4.88 12.25 -6.51
CA GLU A 179 -4.84 10.83 -6.19
C GLU A 179 -3.61 10.52 -5.34
N ALA A 180 -3.81 10.06 -4.11
CA ALA A 180 -2.71 9.66 -3.23
C ALA A 180 -2.01 8.41 -3.79
N SER A 181 -0.69 8.33 -3.66
CA SER A 181 0.09 7.17 -4.16
C SER A 181 -0.06 5.91 -3.31
N GLY A 182 -0.73 6.01 -2.15
CA GLY A 182 -0.82 4.92 -1.16
C GLY A 182 0.42 4.75 -0.30
N ASN A 183 1.38 5.67 -0.37
CA ASN A 183 2.57 5.72 0.50
C ASN A 183 2.48 6.93 1.44
N ASP A 184 3.32 6.96 2.48
CA ASP A 184 3.42 8.10 3.41
C ASP A 184 3.75 9.42 2.69
N TYR A 185 4.49 9.36 1.57
CA TYR A 185 4.91 10.53 0.80
C TYR A 185 4.40 10.49 -0.64
N ASP A 186 3.88 11.63 -1.08
CA ASP A 186 3.50 11.90 -2.46
C ASP A 186 4.50 12.82 -3.15
N PHE A 187 4.35 12.93 -4.46
CA PHE A 187 5.33 13.54 -5.35
C PHE A 187 4.63 14.33 -6.43
N ILE A 188 5.18 15.49 -6.78
CA ILE A 188 4.87 16.16 -8.04
C ILE A 188 6.13 16.65 -8.75
N LYS A 189 6.00 16.78 -10.07
CA LYS A 189 6.93 17.48 -10.94
C LYS A 189 6.20 18.60 -11.66
N VAL A 190 6.74 19.80 -11.59
CA VAL A 190 6.23 20.97 -12.29
C VAL A 190 7.23 21.35 -13.38
N CYS A 191 6.78 21.45 -14.62
CA CYS A 191 7.60 21.91 -15.75
C CYS A 191 6.94 23.12 -16.40
N ILE A 192 7.73 24.06 -16.91
CA ILE A 192 7.18 25.02 -17.88
C ILE A 192 6.78 24.24 -19.14
N ASN A 193 5.57 24.52 -19.65
CA ASN A 193 5.06 23.82 -20.82
C ASN A 193 5.99 23.99 -22.02
N ASP A 194 6.17 22.95 -22.82
CA ASP A 194 7.10 22.93 -23.98
C ASP A 194 8.57 23.27 -23.66
N GLN A 195 8.96 23.26 -22.38
CA GLN A 195 10.35 23.42 -21.93
C GLN A 195 10.75 22.26 -21.00
N PRO A 196 11.12 21.10 -21.57
CA PRO A 196 11.40 19.89 -20.79
C PRO A 196 12.60 20.02 -19.83
N ASP A 197 13.49 20.98 -20.09
CA ASP A 197 14.67 21.23 -19.27
C ASP A 197 14.38 22.19 -18.08
N CYS A 198 13.22 22.85 -18.06
CA CYS A 198 12.80 23.72 -16.96
C CYS A 198 11.74 23.06 -16.09
N CYS A 199 12.20 22.14 -15.23
CA CYS A 199 11.35 21.39 -14.31
C CYS A 199 11.87 21.43 -12.88
N LYS A 200 10.95 21.39 -11.91
CA LYS A 200 11.23 21.21 -10.49
C LYS A 200 10.40 20.06 -9.95
N VAL A 201 10.99 19.34 -9.01
CA VAL A 201 10.41 18.17 -8.37
C VAL A 201 10.35 18.42 -6.87
N ALA A 202 9.27 17.99 -6.24
CA ALA A 202 9.16 17.97 -4.78
C ALA A 202 8.41 16.73 -4.29
N GLU A 203 8.81 16.28 -3.12
CA GLU A 203 8.17 15.23 -2.33
C GLU A 203 7.59 15.85 -1.05
N PHE A 204 6.44 15.36 -0.60
CA PHE A 204 5.74 15.89 0.56
C PHE A 204 4.94 14.78 1.27
N LEU A 205 4.67 14.95 2.56
CA LEU A 205 3.92 13.98 3.34
C LEU A 205 2.44 13.99 2.90
N ALA A 206 1.92 12.84 2.48
CA ALA A 206 0.52 12.72 2.09
C ALA A 206 -0.40 12.70 3.32
N PRO A 207 -1.62 13.27 3.23
CA PRO A 207 -2.62 13.13 4.27
C PRO A 207 -3.18 11.70 4.27
N VAL A 208 -3.58 11.22 5.45
CA VAL A 208 -4.23 9.91 5.58
C VAL A 208 -5.72 10.07 5.23
N CYS A 209 -6.07 9.72 4.00
CA CYS A 209 -7.45 9.84 3.50
C CYS A 209 -8.26 8.55 3.52
N ALA A 210 -7.61 7.40 3.74
CA ALA A 210 -8.33 6.17 3.94
C ALA A 210 -9.11 6.25 5.25
N ALA A 211 -10.44 6.12 5.18
CA ALA A 211 -11.24 6.01 6.38
C ALA A 211 -10.81 4.73 7.12
N GLU A 212 -10.27 4.90 8.33
CA GLU A 212 -9.72 3.78 9.10
C GLU A 212 -10.80 2.72 9.31
N CYS A 213 -10.40 1.44 9.19
CA CYS A 213 -11.27 0.34 9.57
C CYS A 213 -11.54 0.43 11.07
N ALA A 214 -12.81 0.37 11.45
CA ALA A 214 -13.20 0.45 12.85
C ALA A 214 -14.20 -0.65 13.19
N ILE A 215 -13.98 -1.32 14.32
CA ILE A 215 -14.98 -2.14 15.00
C ILE A 215 -15.42 -1.39 16.26
N THR A 216 -16.70 -1.08 16.34
CA THR A 216 -17.32 -0.35 17.45
C THR A 216 -18.41 -1.18 18.10
N GLU A 217 -18.76 -0.83 19.35
CA GLU A 217 -19.87 -1.47 20.08
C GLU A 217 -19.79 -3.01 20.12
N LEU A 218 -18.60 -3.57 20.40
CA LEU A 218 -18.44 -5.00 20.57
C LEU A 218 -19.24 -5.48 21.80
N LEU A 219 -20.37 -6.14 21.52
CA LEU A 219 -21.27 -6.72 22.49
C LEU A 219 -21.08 -8.24 22.52
N VAL A 220 -20.88 -8.75 23.73
CA VAL A 220 -20.74 -10.18 23.98
C VAL A 220 -21.74 -10.56 25.07
N ASP A 221 -22.61 -11.52 24.76
CA ASP A 221 -23.57 -12.06 25.71
C ASP A 221 -23.37 -13.57 25.87
N ARG A 222 -23.47 -14.03 27.11
CA ARG A 222 -23.30 -15.44 27.46
C ARG A 222 -24.67 -16.12 27.44
N GLY A 223 -24.80 -17.13 26.61
CA GLY A 223 -25.96 -18.00 26.56
C GLY A 223 -25.91 -19.11 27.61
N GLU A 224 -26.81 -20.07 27.46
CA GLU A 224 -26.93 -21.23 28.34
C GLU A 224 -25.70 -22.15 28.25
N CYS A 225 -25.42 -22.85 29.36
CA CYS A 225 -24.43 -23.92 29.39
C CYS A 225 -24.86 -25.08 28.48
N THR A 226 -23.94 -25.54 27.64
CA THR A 226 -24.18 -26.66 26.72
C THR A 226 -23.51 -27.96 27.17
N GLY A 227 -22.64 -27.89 28.18
CA GLY A 227 -21.89 -29.03 28.69
C GLY A 227 -21.03 -28.67 29.89
N ASN A 228 -20.15 -29.60 30.28
CA ASN A 228 -19.16 -29.33 31.31
C ASN A 228 -18.13 -28.35 30.74
N ASN A 229 -18.04 -27.17 31.35
CA ASN A 229 -17.14 -26.10 30.95
C ASN A 229 -17.40 -25.53 29.52
N THR A 230 -18.61 -25.70 28.97
CA THR A 230 -18.99 -25.14 27.65
C THR A 230 -20.35 -24.44 27.68
N TYR A 231 -20.51 -23.38 26.89
CA TYR A 231 -21.75 -22.60 26.77
C TYR A 231 -21.91 -21.96 25.40
N ASN A 232 -23.09 -21.43 25.07
CA ASN A 232 -23.29 -20.66 23.84
C ASN A 232 -22.81 -19.20 24.02
N LEU A 233 -22.15 -18.62 23.03
CA LEU A 233 -21.70 -17.23 23.06
C LEU A 233 -22.38 -16.43 21.94
N HIS A 234 -23.02 -15.31 22.28
CA HIS A 234 -23.64 -14.41 21.31
C HIS A 234 -22.77 -13.17 21.12
N LEU A 235 -22.53 -12.80 19.87
CA LEU A 235 -21.59 -11.78 19.45
C LEU A 235 -22.27 -10.80 18.50
N ASN A 236 -22.17 -9.51 18.78
CA ASN A 236 -22.57 -8.47 17.84
C ASN A 236 -21.62 -7.28 17.89
N PHE A 237 -21.44 -6.57 16.78
CA PHE A 237 -20.67 -5.34 16.74
C PHE A 237 -21.06 -4.51 15.52
N ALA A 238 -20.77 -3.20 15.58
CA ALA A 238 -20.82 -2.31 14.43
C ALA A 238 -19.43 -2.21 13.80
N PHE A 239 -19.38 -1.93 12.50
CA PHE A 239 -18.13 -1.80 11.77
C PHE A 239 -18.20 -0.74 10.67
N GLU A 240 -17.05 -0.13 10.38
CA GLU A 240 -16.84 0.82 9.28
C GLU A 240 -15.58 0.41 8.51
N ASN A 241 -15.59 0.62 7.19
CA ASN A 241 -14.45 0.40 6.30
C ASN A 241 -13.72 -0.95 6.47
N ALA A 242 -14.48 -2.03 6.64
CA ALA A 242 -13.93 -3.37 6.82
C ALA A 242 -13.03 -3.83 5.64
N GLY A 243 -13.21 -3.29 4.44
CA GLY A 243 -12.42 -3.65 3.26
C GLY A 243 -12.69 -5.05 2.70
N ASN A 244 -13.41 -5.91 3.42
CA ASN A 244 -13.94 -7.20 2.94
C ASN A 244 -15.17 -7.64 3.77
N GLU A 245 -15.74 -8.81 3.42
CA GLU A 245 -16.97 -9.33 4.02
C GLU A 245 -16.77 -10.26 5.23
N PHE A 246 -15.53 -10.48 5.68
CA PHE A 246 -15.18 -11.49 6.68
C PHE A 246 -14.53 -10.91 7.95
N PHE A 247 -14.71 -11.61 9.06
CA PHE A 247 -14.00 -11.32 10.30
C PHE A 247 -13.57 -12.62 10.99
N ASN A 248 -12.52 -12.53 11.80
CA ASN A 248 -11.96 -13.61 12.60
C ASN A 248 -12.30 -13.40 14.07
N VAL A 249 -12.65 -14.48 14.76
CA VAL A 249 -12.83 -14.51 16.21
C VAL A 249 -11.72 -15.35 16.82
N PHE A 250 -11.03 -14.80 17.81
CA PHE A 250 -9.96 -15.44 18.54
C PHE A 250 -10.29 -15.52 20.03
N GLY A 251 -9.88 -16.61 20.68
CA GLY A 251 -9.87 -16.75 22.13
C GLY A 251 -8.57 -16.20 22.75
N ARG A 252 -8.27 -16.63 23.98
CA ARG A 252 -6.98 -16.31 24.63
C ARG A 252 -5.81 -16.82 23.78
N GLU A 253 -4.67 -16.14 23.92
CA GLU A 253 -3.41 -16.45 23.21
C GLU A 253 -3.54 -16.47 21.67
N ASP A 254 -4.44 -15.63 21.13
CA ASP A 254 -4.74 -15.53 19.69
C ASP A 254 -5.12 -16.90 19.05
N LYS A 255 -5.70 -17.83 19.83
CA LYS A 255 -6.24 -19.08 19.29
C LYS A 255 -7.45 -18.78 18.42
N LEU A 256 -7.35 -19.02 17.11
CA LEU A 256 -8.47 -18.84 16.18
C LEU A 256 -9.62 -19.78 16.54
N ILE A 257 -10.80 -19.20 16.78
CA ILE A 257 -12.05 -19.93 17.00
C ILE A 257 -12.72 -20.17 15.64
N GLY A 258 -12.75 -19.15 14.78
CA GLY A 258 -13.32 -19.27 13.44
C GLY A 258 -13.30 -17.97 12.65
N THR A 259 -13.65 -18.10 11.37
CA THR A 259 -13.83 -17.01 10.40
C THR A 259 -15.29 -17.00 9.96
N TYR A 260 -15.92 -15.83 10.00
CA TYR A 260 -17.35 -15.65 9.78
C TYR A 260 -17.61 -14.47 8.85
N LYS A 261 -18.82 -14.37 8.29
CA LYS A 261 -19.20 -13.20 7.46
C LYS A 261 -19.77 -12.10 8.33
N LEU A 262 -19.47 -10.85 8.00
CA LEU A 262 -20.08 -9.68 8.63
C LEU A 262 -21.61 -9.68 8.50
N ALA A 263 -22.14 -10.25 7.42
CA ALA A 263 -23.57 -10.42 7.19
C ALA A 263 -24.25 -11.44 8.15
N ASP A 264 -23.47 -12.25 8.87
CA ASP A 264 -23.97 -13.22 9.85
C ASP A 264 -24.17 -12.59 11.24
N LEU A 265 -23.87 -11.30 11.42
CA LEU A 265 -24.10 -10.59 12.68
C LEU A 265 -25.60 -10.29 12.90
N PRO A 266 -26.13 -10.47 14.13
CA PRO A 266 -25.45 -11.00 15.32
C PRO A 266 -25.17 -12.51 15.21
N LEU A 267 -23.94 -12.92 15.56
CA LEU A 267 -23.43 -14.28 15.45
C LEU A 267 -23.65 -15.06 16.76
N THR A 268 -23.94 -16.35 16.66
CA THR A 268 -23.88 -17.29 17.80
C THR A 268 -22.78 -18.31 17.58
N ILE A 269 -21.88 -18.45 18.56
CA ILE A 269 -20.85 -19.49 18.63
C ILE A 269 -21.34 -20.55 19.61
N GLU A 270 -21.69 -21.72 19.10
CA GLU A 270 -22.15 -22.84 19.92
C GLU A 270 -20.98 -23.56 20.60
N ASN A 271 -21.22 -24.09 21.81
CA ASN A 271 -20.24 -24.87 22.58
C ASN A 271 -18.88 -24.16 22.77
N PHE A 272 -18.91 -22.85 23.01
CA PHE A 272 -17.73 -22.10 23.38
C PHE A 272 -17.11 -22.70 24.65
N GLU A 273 -15.83 -23.07 24.57
CA GLU A 273 -15.06 -23.64 25.67
C GLU A 273 -14.65 -22.53 26.64
N ALA A 274 -15.14 -22.60 27.89
CA ALA A 274 -14.72 -21.66 28.92
C ALA A 274 -13.23 -21.84 29.23
N SER A 275 -12.54 -20.74 29.56
CA SER A 275 -11.09 -20.77 29.83
C SER A 275 -10.71 -21.43 31.15
N GLY A 276 -11.69 -21.76 31.99
CA GLY A 276 -11.50 -22.25 33.35
C GLY A 276 -11.15 -21.15 34.37
N ASN A 277 -11.16 -19.88 33.95
CA ASN A 277 -11.02 -18.72 34.83
C ASN A 277 -12.38 -18.05 35.04
N ASP A 278 -12.46 -17.12 36.00
CA ASP A 278 -13.67 -16.32 36.24
C ASP A 278 -14.08 -15.48 35.01
N TYR A 279 -13.10 -15.05 34.21
CA TYR A 279 -13.31 -14.22 33.02
C TYR A 279 -12.84 -14.92 31.75
N ASP A 280 -13.69 -14.87 30.72
CA ASP A 280 -13.36 -15.26 29.36
C ASP A 280 -13.04 -14.03 28.50
N PHE A 281 -12.40 -14.30 27.36
CA PHE A 281 -11.83 -13.30 26.48
C PHE A 281 -12.14 -13.67 25.04
N ILE A 282 -12.55 -12.68 24.25
CA ILE A 282 -12.54 -12.78 22.80
C ILE A 282 -11.89 -11.55 22.17
N LYS A 283 -11.28 -11.78 21.01
CA LYS A 283 -10.78 -10.75 20.10
C LYS A 283 -11.44 -10.96 18.75
N VAL A 284 -12.03 -9.90 18.22
CA VAL A 284 -12.60 -9.85 16.88
C VAL A 284 -11.68 -9.00 16.02
N CYS A 285 -11.31 -9.47 14.84
CA CYS A 285 -10.57 -8.69 13.85
C CYS A 285 -11.24 -8.82 12.49
N ILE A 286 -11.27 -7.74 11.70
CA ILE A 286 -11.63 -7.88 10.30
C ILE A 286 -10.58 -8.75 9.59
N ASN A 287 -11.02 -9.67 8.73
CA ASN A 287 -10.12 -10.63 8.10
C ASN A 287 -9.10 -9.88 7.22
N ASP A 288 -7.85 -10.35 7.17
CA ASP A 288 -6.74 -9.71 6.45
C ASP A 288 -6.48 -8.23 6.82
N GLN A 289 -7.04 -7.75 7.95
CA GLN A 289 -6.87 -6.40 8.49
C GLN A 289 -6.41 -6.50 9.96
N PRO A 290 -5.14 -6.86 10.23
CA PRO A 290 -4.66 -7.20 11.58
C PRO A 290 -4.72 -6.05 12.58
N ASP A 291 -4.79 -4.80 12.10
CA ASP A 291 -4.87 -3.60 12.94
C ASP A 291 -6.33 -3.20 13.24
N CYS A 292 -7.32 -3.79 12.55
CA CYS A 292 -8.74 -3.54 12.76
C CYS A 292 -9.36 -4.58 13.70
N CYS A 293 -9.01 -4.49 14.98
CA CYS A 293 -9.44 -5.43 16.00
C CYS A 293 -10.11 -4.77 17.21
N LYS A 294 -11.01 -5.51 17.85
CA LYS A 294 -11.60 -5.16 19.14
C LYS A 294 -11.61 -6.36 20.08
N VAL A 295 -11.44 -6.08 21.36
CA VAL A 295 -11.36 -7.10 22.42
C VAL A 295 -12.51 -6.90 23.40
N ALA A 296 -13.05 -8.01 23.89
CA ALA A 296 -13.97 -8.04 25.02
C ALA A 296 -13.52 -9.08 26.05
N GLU A 297 -13.57 -8.68 27.32
CA GLU A 297 -13.39 -9.55 28.49
C GLU A 297 -14.69 -9.53 29.29
N PHE A 298 -15.16 -10.70 29.71
CA PHE A 298 -16.47 -10.84 30.33
C PHE A 298 -16.49 -12.01 31.32
N LEU A 299 -17.35 -11.93 32.33
CA LEU A 299 -17.48 -12.98 33.34
C LEU A 299 -18.08 -14.25 32.73
N ALA A 300 -17.34 -15.35 32.81
CA ALA A 300 -17.76 -16.66 32.31
C ALA A 300 -18.93 -17.22 33.16
N PRO A 301 -19.90 -17.92 32.54
CA PRO A 301 -20.90 -18.65 33.29
C PRO A 301 -20.28 -19.85 34.01
N VAL A 302 -20.82 -20.20 35.19
CA VAL A 302 -20.42 -21.40 35.91
C VAL A 302 -21.13 -22.60 35.27
N CYS A 303 -20.47 -23.23 34.32
CA CYS A 303 -20.96 -24.43 33.64
C CYS A 303 -20.33 -25.69 34.25
N ALA A 304 -20.80 -26.09 35.43
CA ALA A 304 -20.46 -27.38 36.04
C ALA A 304 -21.68 -28.32 35.94
N ALA A 305 -21.53 -29.48 35.32
CA ALA A 305 -22.51 -30.56 35.52
C ALA A 305 -22.34 -31.07 36.96
N GLU A 306 -23.40 -31.10 37.77
CA GLU A 306 -23.29 -31.65 39.13
C GLU A 306 -22.90 -33.15 39.06
N CYS A 307 -21.95 -33.56 39.89
CA CYS A 307 -21.59 -34.96 40.01
C CYS A 307 -22.78 -35.76 40.55
N ALA A 308 -23.15 -36.84 39.89
CA ALA A 308 -24.28 -37.68 40.30
C ALA A 308 -23.93 -39.16 40.21
N ILE A 309 -24.23 -39.90 41.28
CA ILE A 309 -24.28 -41.36 41.29
C ILE A 309 -25.76 -41.78 41.21
N THR A 310 -26.11 -42.50 40.14
CA THR A 310 -27.47 -42.99 39.87
C THR A 310 -27.50 -44.51 39.85
N GLU A 311 -28.70 -45.07 40.05
CA GLU A 311 -28.91 -46.53 39.93
C GLU A 311 -27.97 -47.39 40.79
N LEU A 312 -27.69 -46.97 42.04
CA LEU A 312 -26.90 -47.78 42.96
C LEU A 312 -27.61 -49.10 43.30
N LEU A 313 -27.10 -50.17 42.70
CA LEU A 313 -27.51 -51.56 42.89
C LEU A 313 -26.51 -52.25 43.81
N VAL A 314 -27.03 -53.04 44.74
CA VAL A 314 -26.23 -53.86 45.65
C VAL A 314 -26.86 -55.23 45.72
N ASP A 315 -26.13 -56.22 45.22
CA ASP A 315 -26.51 -57.62 45.29
C ASP A 315 -25.91 -58.24 46.55
N ARG A 316 -26.78 -58.70 47.44
CA ARG A 316 -26.41 -59.42 48.66
C ARG A 316 -26.00 -60.85 48.30
N GLY A 317 -24.79 -61.22 48.66
CA GLY A 317 -24.25 -62.57 48.54
C GLY A 317 -24.38 -63.39 49.83
N GLU A 318 -23.62 -64.49 49.88
CA GLU A 318 -23.60 -65.42 51.01
C GLU A 318 -22.88 -64.86 52.24
N CYS A 319 -23.25 -65.37 53.42
CA CYS A 319 -22.51 -65.12 54.66
C CYS A 319 -21.12 -65.75 54.60
N VAL A 320 -20.12 -64.99 55.04
CA VAL A 320 -18.73 -65.49 55.16
C VAL A 320 -18.47 -66.03 56.56
N ASN A 321 -19.04 -65.38 57.58
CA ASN A 321 -19.09 -65.84 58.97
C ASN A 321 -20.29 -65.21 59.69
N ASP A 322 -20.42 -65.46 60.98
CA ASP A 322 -21.53 -64.98 61.80
C ASP A 322 -21.62 -63.45 61.88
N SER A 323 -20.65 -62.67 61.37
CA SER A 323 -20.62 -61.21 61.44
C SER A 323 -20.39 -60.50 60.09
N THR A 324 -20.09 -61.24 59.01
CA THR A 324 -19.84 -60.64 57.69
C THR A 324 -20.46 -61.46 56.55
N TYR A 325 -20.81 -60.78 55.47
CA TYR A 325 -21.34 -61.36 54.24
C TYR A 325 -20.76 -60.67 53.01
N ARG A 326 -20.93 -61.28 51.84
CA ARG A 326 -20.48 -60.70 50.57
C ARG A 326 -21.51 -59.72 50.02
N ILE A 327 -21.03 -58.62 49.43
CA ILE A 327 -21.86 -57.75 48.58
C ILE A 327 -21.17 -57.47 47.26
N THR A 328 -21.94 -57.33 46.20
CA THR A 328 -21.47 -56.83 44.90
C THR A 328 -22.26 -55.57 44.55
N LEU A 329 -21.56 -54.47 44.25
CA LEU A 329 -22.18 -53.18 43.96
C LEU A 329 -21.91 -52.75 42.51
N ASN A 330 -22.91 -52.11 41.91
CA ASN A 330 -22.83 -51.47 40.61
C ASN A 330 -23.61 -50.15 40.61
N PHE A 331 -23.21 -49.19 39.80
CA PHE A 331 -23.93 -47.92 39.65
C PHE A 331 -23.57 -47.21 38.34
N SER A 332 -24.43 -46.29 37.94
CA SER A 332 -24.18 -45.34 36.85
C SER A 332 -23.73 -44.00 37.45
N TYR A 333 -22.94 -43.21 36.70
CA TYR A 333 -22.44 -41.92 37.20
C TYR A 333 -22.40 -40.85 36.10
N THR A 334 -22.40 -39.58 36.50
CA THR A 334 -22.25 -38.42 35.62
C THR A 334 -21.29 -37.41 36.26
N ASN A 335 -20.39 -36.86 35.44
CA ASN A 335 -19.35 -35.91 35.83
C ASN A 335 -18.63 -36.23 37.16
N PRO A 336 -17.98 -37.41 37.28
CA PRO A 336 -17.36 -37.82 38.53
C PRO A 336 -16.13 -36.96 38.89
N GLY A 337 -15.61 -36.14 37.97
CA GLY A 337 -14.40 -35.34 38.21
C GLY A 337 -13.09 -36.16 38.25
N ASN A 338 -13.17 -37.47 38.52
CA ASN A 338 -12.07 -38.43 38.43
C ASN A 338 -12.61 -39.87 38.30
N ASP A 339 -11.71 -40.84 38.17
CA ASP A 339 -12.05 -42.24 37.92
C ASP A 339 -12.18 -43.10 39.18
N LEU A 340 -12.26 -42.49 40.37
CA LEU A 340 -12.04 -43.20 41.64
C LEU A 340 -13.25 -43.02 42.58
N PHE A 341 -13.59 -44.09 43.29
CA PHE A 341 -14.68 -44.06 44.28
C PHE A 341 -14.31 -44.84 45.54
N GLU A 342 -14.99 -44.46 46.62
CA GLU A 342 -14.80 -45.01 47.95
C GLU A 342 -16.09 -45.70 48.43
N VAL A 343 -15.92 -46.78 49.19
CA VAL A 343 -17.04 -47.54 49.77
C VAL A 343 -16.97 -47.51 51.29
N PHE A 344 -18.05 -47.07 51.91
CA PHE A 344 -18.23 -47.03 53.36
C PHE A 344 -19.47 -47.83 53.77
N GLY A 345 -19.42 -48.43 54.95
CA GLY A 345 -20.59 -48.98 55.63
C GLY A 345 -21.16 -48.02 56.66
N ARG A 346 -22.04 -48.57 57.52
CA ARG A 346 -22.53 -47.89 58.72
C ARG A 346 -21.38 -47.32 59.57
N ASP A 347 -21.63 -46.17 60.19
CA ASP A 347 -20.69 -45.43 61.04
C ASP A 347 -19.36 -45.08 60.33
N ASP A 348 -19.46 -44.78 59.03
CA ASP A 348 -18.33 -44.45 58.14
C ASP A 348 -17.21 -45.50 58.15
N LYS A 349 -17.56 -46.77 58.35
CA LYS A 349 -16.61 -47.87 58.24
C LYS A 349 -16.11 -48.01 56.81
N TYR A 350 -14.86 -47.63 56.57
CA TYR A 350 -14.21 -47.74 55.26
C TYR A 350 -13.94 -49.19 54.83
N TYR A 351 -14.29 -49.52 53.58
CA TYR A 351 -14.05 -50.82 52.95
C TYR A 351 -13.01 -50.80 51.82
N GLY A 352 -12.83 -49.67 51.16
CA GLY A 352 -11.80 -49.57 50.13
C GLY A 352 -12.00 -48.46 49.12
N TYR A 353 -11.01 -48.42 48.23
CA TYR A 353 -10.83 -47.49 47.13
C TYR A 353 -10.82 -48.28 45.83
N PHE A 354 -11.57 -47.84 44.82
CA PHE A 354 -11.77 -48.60 43.58
C PHE A 354 -11.80 -47.67 42.37
N ASN A 355 -11.46 -48.17 41.18
CA ASN A 355 -11.68 -47.43 39.95
C ASN A 355 -13.12 -47.63 39.48
N LEU A 356 -13.72 -46.61 38.88
CA LEU A 356 -15.02 -46.69 38.23
C LEU A 356 -15.03 -47.75 37.11
N SER A 357 -13.88 -47.98 36.47
CA SER A 357 -13.71 -49.06 35.48
C SER A 357 -13.80 -50.47 36.06
N ASP A 358 -13.69 -50.63 37.38
CA ASP A 358 -13.73 -51.92 38.06
C ASP A 358 -15.17 -52.35 38.40
N LEU A 359 -16.17 -51.50 38.12
CA LEU A 359 -17.57 -51.83 38.35
C LEU A 359 -18.04 -52.98 37.44
N PRO A 360 -18.79 -53.97 37.97
CA PRO A 360 -19.24 -54.10 39.37
C PRO A 360 -18.15 -54.61 40.32
N VAL A 361 -18.07 -54.02 41.53
CA VAL A 361 -17.05 -54.35 42.55
C VAL A 361 -17.65 -55.24 43.64
N THR A 362 -16.88 -56.23 44.10
CA THR A 362 -17.29 -57.14 45.20
C THR A 362 -16.51 -56.86 46.49
N ILE A 363 -17.23 -56.65 47.59
CA ILE A 363 -16.70 -56.59 48.95
C ILE A 363 -16.94 -57.94 49.62
N ASN A 364 -15.85 -58.67 49.90
CA ASN A 364 -15.94 -60.03 50.39
C ASN A 364 -16.38 -60.12 51.87
N GLU A 365 -16.00 -59.15 52.70
CA GLU A 365 -16.27 -59.18 54.15
C GLU A 365 -17.00 -57.91 54.59
N PHE A 366 -18.22 -57.71 54.07
CA PHE A 366 -19.06 -56.61 54.50
C PHE A 366 -19.69 -56.93 55.86
N ARG A 367 -19.48 -56.06 56.84
CA ARG A 367 -19.89 -56.28 58.24
C ARG A 367 -21.37 -56.00 58.43
N LYS A 368 -22.08 -56.97 59.02
CA LYS A 368 -23.47 -56.78 59.46
C LYS A 368 -23.52 -55.83 60.65
N SER A 369 -24.55 -54.98 60.70
CA SER A 369 -24.78 -54.02 61.79
C SER A 369 -25.53 -54.61 62.98
N GLY A 370 -26.15 -55.78 62.81
CA GLY A 370 -27.05 -56.38 63.81
C GLY A 370 -28.46 -55.80 63.81
N ASN A 371 -28.78 -54.92 62.86
CA ASN A 371 -30.14 -54.43 62.58
C ASN A 371 -30.76 -55.19 61.41
N GLU A 372 -32.06 -54.98 61.17
CA GLU A 372 -32.76 -55.51 59.99
C GLU A 372 -32.14 -55.03 58.67
N PHE A 373 -31.59 -53.81 58.66
CA PHE A 373 -30.94 -53.21 57.49
C PHE A 373 -29.52 -52.75 57.79
N ASP A 374 -28.63 -53.03 56.85
CA ASP A 374 -27.28 -52.50 56.76
C ASP A 374 -27.23 -51.29 55.81
N LEU A 375 -26.24 -50.41 56.01
CA LEU A 375 -26.05 -49.20 55.21
C LEU A 375 -24.75 -49.26 54.45
N MET A 376 -24.79 -48.94 53.16
CA MET A 376 -23.63 -48.73 52.32
C MET A 376 -23.69 -47.34 51.69
N LYS A 377 -22.56 -46.62 51.73
CA LYS A 377 -22.38 -45.31 51.09
C LYS A 377 -21.25 -45.42 50.08
N VAL A 378 -21.51 -45.01 48.84
CA VAL A 378 -20.49 -44.83 47.79
C VAL A 378 -20.28 -43.34 47.61
N CYS A 379 -19.03 -42.89 47.57
CA CYS A 379 -18.67 -41.51 47.26
C CYS A 379 -17.65 -41.49 46.12
N ILE A 380 -17.78 -40.55 45.19
CA ILE A 380 -16.68 -40.27 44.26
C ILE A 380 -15.56 -39.60 45.04
N ASN A 381 -14.34 -40.09 44.87
CA ASN A 381 -13.19 -39.62 45.62
C ASN A 381 -12.94 -38.13 45.38
N ASP A 382 -12.53 -37.38 46.40
CA ASP A 382 -12.20 -35.94 46.32
C ASP A 382 -13.26 -35.06 45.64
N THR A 383 -14.52 -35.52 45.56
CA THR A 383 -15.63 -34.79 44.94
C THR A 383 -16.69 -34.52 45.99
N GLU A 384 -16.69 -33.30 46.50
CA GLU A 384 -17.57 -32.88 47.59
C GLU A 384 -19.04 -33.13 47.23
N ASN A 385 -19.80 -33.69 48.18
CA ASN A 385 -21.23 -33.99 48.06
C ASN A 385 -21.64 -34.99 46.95
N CYS A 386 -20.69 -35.67 46.29
CA CYS A 386 -21.02 -36.71 45.31
C CYS A 386 -21.06 -38.11 45.94
N CYS A 387 -22.09 -38.37 46.73
CA CYS A 387 -22.28 -39.65 47.41
C CYS A 387 -23.69 -40.20 47.24
N LYS A 388 -23.82 -41.53 47.28
CA LYS A 388 -25.10 -42.24 47.31
C LYS A 388 -25.14 -43.28 48.40
N LEU A 389 -26.22 -43.28 49.18
CA LEU A 389 -26.48 -44.24 50.24
C LEU A 389 -27.51 -45.28 49.79
N LYS A 390 -27.30 -46.53 50.19
CA LYS A 390 -28.18 -47.66 49.95
C LYS A 390 -28.41 -48.44 51.24
N GLU A 391 -29.67 -48.77 51.49
CA GLU A 391 -30.08 -49.73 52.51
C GLU A 391 -30.08 -51.14 51.92
N ILE A 392 -29.55 -52.09 52.68
CA ILE A 392 -29.42 -53.50 52.30
C ILE A 392 -30.07 -54.33 53.40
N GLU A 393 -30.99 -55.23 53.06
CA GLU A 393 -31.56 -56.15 54.04
C GLU A 393 -30.47 -57.09 54.60
N SER A 394 -30.28 -57.06 55.91
CA SER A 394 -29.22 -57.81 56.58
C SER A 394 -29.51 -59.32 56.52
N PRO A 395 -28.55 -60.16 56.09
CA PRO A 395 -28.76 -61.60 56.07
C PRO A 395 -28.71 -62.22 57.48
N ASP A 396 -29.47 -63.31 57.67
CA ASP A 396 -29.31 -64.16 58.85
C ASP A 396 -28.08 -65.06 58.69
N CYS A 397 -26.96 -64.60 59.22
CA CYS A 397 -25.69 -65.34 59.22
C CYS A 397 -25.52 -66.28 60.41
N GLY A 398 -26.57 -66.55 61.21
CA GLY A 398 -26.47 -67.39 62.40
C GLY A 398 -25.88 -66.69 63.64
N ASN A 399 -25.97 -67.38 64.79
CA ASN A 399 -25.48 -66.94 66.11
C ASN A 399 -24.10 -67.51 66.42
#